data_AF-A0A3D3TDH9-F1
#
_entry.id   AF-A0A3D3TDH9-F1
#
_cell.length_a   1.000
_cell.length_b   1.000
_cell.length_c   1.000
_cell.angle_alpha   90.00
_cell.angle_beta   90.00
_cell.angle_gamma   90.00
#
_symmetry.space_group_name_H-M   'P 1'
#
loop_
_entity.id
_entity.type
_entity.pdbx_description
1 polymer ?
#
loop_
_entity_poly.entity_id
_entity_poly.type
_entity_poly.pdbx_seq_one_letter_code
_entity_poly.pdbx_strand_id
1 'polypeptide(L)' 'MNGKKISVISGHPYPQSFNSAIAQTVNLHDLYMEKFNPVISDKQLIS' A
#
# COMPACT_ATOMS: atom_id res chain seq x y z
N MET A 1 5.09 -18.01 20.23
CA MET A 1 5.61 -17.95 18.85
C MET A 1 5.88 -16.48 18.51
N ASN A 2 7.14 -16.09 18.28
CA ASN A 2 7.44 -14.74 17.78
C ASN A 2 7.02 -14.68 16.31
N GLY A 3 5.77 -14.32 16.05
CA GLY A 3 5.24 -14.20 14.69
C GLY A 3 5.92 -13.05 13.94
N LYS A 4 6.33 -13.29 12.69
CA LYS A 4 6.80 -12.22 11.80
C LYS A 4 5.61 -11.28 11.53
N LYS A 5 5.80 -9.99 11.79
CA LYS A 5 4.86 -8.96 11.32
C LYS A 5 5.10 -8.75 9.84
N ILE A 6 4.08 -9.00 9.02
CA ILE A 6 4.11 -8.77 7.58
C ILE A 6 3.26 -7.54 7.30
N SER A 7 3.82 -6.59 6.56
CA SER A 7 3.11 -5.42 6.03
C SER A 7 3.14 -5.51 4.51
N VAL A 8 1.98 -5.47 3.87
CA VAL A 8 1.82 -5.53 2.42
C VAL A 8 1.38 -4.16 1.92
N ILE A 9 1.91 -3.71 0.78
CA ILE A 9 1.54 -2.44 0.13
C ILE A 9 0.96 -2.79 -1.25
N SER A 10 -0.27 -2.35 -1.50
CA SER A 10 -0.97 -2.49 -2.78
C SER A 10 -0.99 -1.17 -3.53
N GLY A 11 -0.44 -1.18 -4.74
CA GLY A 11 -0.45 -0.05 -5.67
C GLY A 11 -1.22 -0.39 -6.94
N HIS A 12 -2.49 -0.79 -6.84
CA HIS A 12 -3.31 -1.07 -8.02
C HIS A 12 -4.66 -0.32 -8.01
N PRO A 13 -5.00 0.43 -9.07
CA PRO A 13 -6.16 1.34 -9.05
C PRO A 13 -7.51 0.64 -9.22
N TYR A 14 -7.54 -0.57 -9.77
CA TYR A 14 -8.78 -1.21 -10.19
C TYR A 14 -9.26 -2.27 -9.18
N PRO A 15 -10.41 -2.07 -8.51
CA PRO A 15 -10.88 -2.95 -7.43
C PRO A 15 -11.28 -4.36 -7.89
N GLN A 16 -11.49 -4.59 -9.18
CA GLN A 16 -11.85 -5.90 -9.76
C GLN A 16 -10.70 -6.57 -10.51
N SER A 17 -9.46 -6.18 -10.19
CA SER A 17 -8.27 -6.79 -10.79
C SER A 17 -7.86 -8.08 -10.09
N PHE A 18 -7.02 -8.86 -10.76
CA PHE A 18 -6.33 -10.00 -10.15
C PHE A 18 -5.50 -9.58 -8.92
N ASN A 19 -4.87 -8.40 -8.96
CA ASN A 19 -4.10 -7.86 -7.83
C ASN A 19 -5.01 -7.57 -6.63
N SER A 20 -6.20 -7.01 -6.86
CA SER A 20 -7.19 -6.77 -5.81
C SER A 20 -7.72 -8.07 -5.22
N ALA A 21 -7.83 -9.14 -6.00
CA ALA A 21 -8.21 -10.45 -5.49
C ALA A 21 -7.14 -11.05 -4.56
N ILE A 22 -5.85 -10.92 -4.90
CA ILE A 22 -4.74 -11.33 -4.02
C ILE A 22 -4.73 -10.47 -2.75
N ALA A 23 -4.86 -9.16 -2.91
CA ALA A 23 -4.87 -8.17 -1.83
C ALA A 23 -5.95 -8.45 -0.76
N GLN A 24 -7.15 -8.90 -1.15
CA GLN A 24 -8.21 -9.27 -0.20
C GLN A 24 -7.83 -10.40 0.78
N THR A 25 -6.79 -11.19 0.48
CA THR A 25 -6.38 -12.33 1.32
C THR A 25 -5.38 -11.96 2.41
N VAL A 26 -4.90 -10.70 2.45
CA VAL A 26 -3.86 -10.25 3.40
C VAL A 26 -4.18 -8.85 3.95
N ASN A 27 -3.71 -8.55 5.16
CA ASN A 27 -3.84 -7.21 5.74
C ASN A 27 -2.80 -6.27 5.09
N LEU A 28 -3.22 -5.16 4.49
CA LEU A 28 -2.37 -4.33 3.64
C LEU A 28 -2.73 -2.83 3.67
N HIS A 29 -1.79 -2.03 3.20
CA HIS A 29 -1.94 -0.61 2.86
C HIS A 29 -2.29 -0.46 1.38
N ASP A 30 -3.43 0.13 1.07
CA ASP A 30 -3.87 0.38 -0.32
C ASP A 30 -3.60 1.84 -0.69
N LEU A 31 -2.58 2.06 -1.51
CA LEU A 31 -2.10 3.40 -1.84
C LEU A 31 -3.15 4.24 -2.59
N TYR A 32 -4.04 3.61 -3.36
CA TYR A 32 -5.08 4.32 -4.11
C TYR A 32 -6.24 4.71 -3.19
N MET A 33 -6.68 3.81 -2.32
CA MET A 33 -7.70 4.11 -1.31
C MET A 33 -7.21 5.11 -0.26
N GLU A 34 -5.94 5.02 0.13
CA GLU A 34 -5.29 5.94 1.07
C GLU A 34 -4.95 7.30 0.43
N LYS A 35 -5.14 7.46 -0.89
CA LYS A 35 -4.77 8.66 -1.67
C LYS A 35 -3.32 9.07 -1.43
N PHE A 36 -2.44 8.08 -1.39
CA PHE A 36 -1.01 8.30 -1.21
C PHE A 36 -0.48 9.23 -2.29
N ASN A 37 0.24 10.28 -1.87
CA ASN A 37 0.93 11.17 -2.80
C ASN A 37 2.33 10.61 -3.07
N PRO A 38 2.61 10.09 -4.28
CA PRO A 38 3.93 9.56 -4.61
C PRO A 38 4.98 10.66 -4.85
N VAL A 39 4.57 11.93 -4.90
CA VAL A 39 5.48 13.06 -5.09
C VAL A 39 6.06 13.48 -3.75
N ILE A 40 7.37 13.31 -3.61
CA ILE A 40 8.10 13.84 -2.46
C ILE A 40 8.05 15.38 -2.48
N SER A 41 7.65 15.98 -1.37
CA SER A 41 7.61 17.44 -1.25
C SER A 41 8.97 18.01 -0.86
N ASP A 42 9.23 19.28 -1.20
CA ASP A 42 10.47 19.98 -0.80
C ASP A 42 10.67 19.96 0.73
N LYS A 43 9.57 19.98 1.49
CA LYS A 43 9.60 19.87 2.97
C LYS A 43 10.12 18.53 3.47
N GLN A 44 9.98 17.47 2.68
CA GLN A 44 10.49 16.13 3.02
C GLN A 44 11.91 15.90 2.53
N LEU A 45 12.43 16.74 1.63
CA LEU A 45 13.80 16.66 1.10
C LEU A 45 14.83 17.28 2.04
N ILE A 46 14.41 18.12 2.99
CA ILE A 46 15.28 18.77 3.97
C ILE A 46 15.16 17.98 5.28
N SER A 47 16.14 17.11 5.54
CA SER A 47 16.32 16.36 6.79
C SER A 47 17.30 17.04 7.74
#